data_AF-A0A841YTV6-F1
#
_entry.id   AF-A0A841YTV6-F1
#
_cell.length_a   1.000
_cell.length_b   1.000
_cell.length_c   1.000
_cell.angle_alpha   90.00
_cell.angle_beta   90.00
_cell.angle_gamma   90.00
#
_symmetry.space_group_name_H-M   'P 1'
#
loop_
_entity.id
_entity.type
_entity.pdbx_description
1 polymer ?
#
loop_
_entity_poly.entity_id
_entity_poly.type
_entity_poly.pdbx_seq_one_letter_code
_entity_poly.pdbx_strand_id
1 'polypeptide(L)' 'VQSSPAFVQPDGSYQYYIKNLNLKATDDVKVIGMDARGNTINTSNVTITN' A
#
# COMPACT_ATOMS: atom_id res chain seq x y z
N VAL A 1 -1.01 -8.78 10.27
CA VAL A 1 -1.00 -7.80 9.16
C VAL A 1 0.37 -7.17 9.11
N GLN A 2 1.01 -7.19 7.94
CA GLN A 2 2.27 -6.48 7.72
C GLN A 2 1.95 -5.17 7.01
N SER A 3 2.37 -4.05 7.58
CA SER A 3 2.16 -2.72 7.02
C SER A 3 3.48 -1.97 6.94
N SER A 4 3.58 -1.05 5.98
CA SER A 4 4.75 -0.22 5.79
C SER A 4 4.33 1.08 5.11
N PRO A 5 4.84 2.23 5.56
CA PRO A 5 4.50 3.50 4.96
C PRO A 5 5.19 3.68 3.60
N ALA A 6 4.50 4.35 2.68
CA ALA A 6 5.08 4.88 1.45
C ALA A 6 5.08 6.40 1.51
N PHE A 7 6.10 7.03 0.94
CA PHE A 7 6.12 8.48 0.76
C PHE A 7 5.27 8.85 -0.45
N VAL A 8 4.33 9.77 -0.25
CA VAL A 8 3.50 10.33 -1.31
C VAL A 8 4.18 11.59 -1.84
N GLN A 9 4.34 11.66 -3.15
CA GLN A 9 4.92 12.80 -3.85
C GLN A 9 3.91 13.97 -3.90
N PRO A 10 4.37 15.21 -4.13
CA PRO A 10 3.47 16.37 -4.22
C PRO A 10 2.40 16.28 -5.32
N ASP A 11 2.64 15.48 -6.36
CA ASP A 11 1.70 15.19 -7.44
C ASP A 11 0.68 14.09 -7.10
N GLY A 12 0.72 13.57 -5.86
CA GLY A 12 -0.14 12.49 -5.39
C GLY A 12 0.32 11.08 -5.78
N SER A 13 1.40 10.95 -6.54
CA SER A 13 1.96 9.64 -6.88
C SER A 13 2.72 9.02 -5.72
N TYR A 14 2.77 7.70 -5.68
CA TYR A 14 3.55 6.94 -4.70
C TYR A 14 4.09 5.68 -5.36
N GLN A 15 5.22 5.19 -4.85
CA GLN A 15 5.79 3.91 -5.24
C GLN A 15 6.19 3.17 -3.97
N TYR A 16 5.91 1.87 -3.94
CA TYR A 16 6.25 1.01 -2.82
C TYR A 16 6.88 -0.27 -3.32
N TYR A 17 8.12 -0.54 -2.88
CA TYR A 17 8.83 -1.76 -3.20
C TYR A 17 8.73 -2.74 -2.04
N ILE A 18 7.96 -3.82 -2.26
CA ILE A 18 7.73 -4.88 -1.29
C ILE A 18 8.96 -5.80 -1.28
N LYS A 19 10.01 -5.38 -0.58
CA LYS A 19 11.34 -6.03 -0.66
C LYS A 19 11.36 -7.45 -0.08
N ASN A 20 11.11 -7.58 1.22
CA ASN A 20 11.40 -8.81 1.99
C ASN A 20 10.12 -9.49 2.53
N LEU A 21 8.95 -9.17 1.98
CA LEU A 21 7.68 -9.66 2.52
C LEU A 21 7.22 -10.99 1.90
N ASN A 22 8.02 -11.61 1.03
CA ASN A 22 7.69 -12.86 0.33
C ASN A 22 6.28 -12.83 -0.28
N LEU A 23 5.95 -11.72 -0.94
CA LEU A 23 4.64 -11.45 -1.50
C LEU A 23 4.26 -12.54 -2.52
N LYS A 24 3.06 -13.07 -2.40
CA LYS A 24 2.50 -14.08 -3.29
C LYS A 24 1.33 -13.51 -4.07
N ALA A 25 1.10 -14.06 -5.26
CA ALA A 25 -0.07 -13.72 -6.08
C ALA A 25 -1.41 -13.99 -5.37
N THR A 26 -1.41 -14.87 -4.36
CA THR A 26 -2.58 -15.20 -3.54
C THR A 26 -2.80 -14.26 -2.36
N ASP A 27 -1.88 -13.34 -2.08
CA ASP A 27 -1.98 -12.45 -0.94
C ASP A 27 -3.02 -11.34 -1.19
N ASP A 28 -3.83 -11.03 -0.18
CA ASP A 28 -4.73 -9.88 -0.21
C ASP A 28 -3.94 -8.60 0.09
N VAL A 29 -3.60 -7.86 -0.96
CA VAL A 29 -2.81 -6.63 -0.87
C VAL A 29 -3.71 -5.41 -1.04
N LYS A 30 -3.56 -4.45 -0.13
CA LYS A 30 -4.34 -3.20 -0.12
C LYS A 30 -3.43 -2.00 0.10
N VAL A 31 -3.72 -0.93 -0.63
CA VAL A 31 -3.23 0.42 -0.31
C VAL A 31 -4.32 1.11 0.52
N ILE A 32 -3.91 1.63 1.68
CA ILE A 32 -4.81 2.33 2.60
C ILE A 32 -4.37 3.79 2.65
N GLY A 33 -5.23 4.68 2.16
CA GLY A 33 -5.04 6.13 2.30
C GLY A 33 -5.58 6.59 3.65
N MET A 34 -4.82 7.41 4.38
CA MET A 34 -5.19 7.94 5.69
C MET A 34 -5.14 9.48 5.70
N ASP A 35 -5.95 10.11 6.54
CA ASP A 35 -5.85 11.54 6.84
C ASP A 35 -4.70 11.84 7.83
N ALA A 36 -4.46 13.13 8.10
CA ALA A 36 -3.41 13.57 9.03
C ALA A 36 -3.63 13.12 10.49
N ARG A 37 -4.82 12.61 10.83
CA ARG A 37 -5.19 12.09 12.16
C ARG A 37 -5.10 10.56 12.21
N GLY A 38 -4.73 9.91 11.10
CA GLY A 38 -4.63 8.46 10.97
C GLY A 38 -5.95 7.76 10.64
N ASN A 39 -7.01 8.48 10.28
CA ASN A 39 -8.27 7.85 9.88
C ASN A 39 -8.17 7.37 8.43
N THR A 40 -8.62 6.15 8.16
CA THR A 40 -8.72 5.64 6.79
C THR A 40 -9.74 6.45 5.99
N ILE A 41 -9.29 6.98 4.86
CA ILE A 41 -10.13 7.72 3.90
C ILE A 41 -10.33 6.96 2.59
N ASN A 42 -9.45 6.00 2.29
CA ASN A 42 -9.54 5.20 1.09
C ASN A 42 -8.92 3.81 1.30
N THR A 43 -9.43 2.82 0.58
CA THR A 43 -8.82 1.50 0.47
C THR A 43 -8.93 1.04 -0.97
N SER A 44 -7.80 0.67 -1.56
CA SER A 44 -7.72 0.11 -2.91
C SER A 44 -7.06 -1.25 -2.87
N ASN A 45 -7.66 -2.24 -3.53
CA ASN A 45 -7.03 -3.54 -3.72
C ASN A 45 -5.92 -3.44 -4.78
N VAL A 46 -4.87 -4.24 -4.60
CA VAL A 46 -3.77 -4.39 -5.55
C VAL A 46 -3.70 -5.85 -5.97
N THR A 47 -3.83 -6.11 -7.26
CA THR A 47 -3.62 -7.45 -7.81
C THR A 47 -2.12 -7.69 -7.98
N ILE A 48 -1.61 -8.75 -7.36
CA ILE A 48 -0.22 -9.17 -7.52
C ILE A 48 -0.14 -10.22 -8.62
N THR A 49 0.62 -9.91 -9.65
CA THR A 49 0.92 -10.83 -10.76
C THR A 49 2.41 -11.16 -10.76
N ASN A 50 2.73 -12.37 -11.19
CA ASN A 50 4.11 -12.86 -11.32
C ASN A 50 4.72 -12.47 -12.67
#